data_AF-A0A4V1LZ67-F1
#
_entry.id   AF-A0A4V1LZ67-F1
#
_cell.length_a   1.000
_cell.length_b   1.000
_cell.length_c   1.000
_cell.angle_alpha   90.00
_cell.angle_beta   90.00
_cell.angle_gamma   90.00
#
_symmetry.space_group_name_H-M   'P 1'
#
loop_
_entity.id
_entity.type
_entity.pdbx_description
1 polymer ?
#
loop_
_entity_poly.entity_id
_entity_poly.type
_entity_poly.pdbx_seq_one_letter_code
_entity_poly.pdbx_strand_id
1 'polypeptide(L)'
;MNFKVVSFNDSLKLKAISIFNILNMKEAIHIQDVDFLLIDTETIDDNAIESYKNREASCFLLFVVNNDEDIKKLLKNGFSNYIQYSFSSEELKSWCKFFQKTKKTEIIHLNQEININLKKSEIFIDNQIYILTKQEILLFKSLSKGEFVSTKNLKSLLKLNSDTSVRTLINRIKKKIKFDIFIQKRNHGYKLNIDNFEKENNNSELYIKELEEQNTLIQKIVDNSSVYIVTFIHKQLFCINKAFRDLLGNEVVKELWDEENGDFFQLIKHSSKNKEQLKKELFNKKTITEVKIYDFKSDGFYDFKVETYFFKKLDKHLLIFS
;
A
#
# COMPACT_ATOMS: atom_id res chain seq x y z
N MET A 1 -6.31 13.51 6.63
CA MET A 1 -5.16 12.68 7.00
C MET A 1 -5.71 11.40 7.54
N ASN A 2 -5.29 10.29 6.97
CA ASN A 2 -5.79 8.97 7.30
C ASN A 2 -4.86 8.32 8.32
N PHE A 3 -5.40 7.71 9.36
CA PHE A 3 -4.61 7.11 10.43
C PHE A 3 -4.95 5.65 10.64
N LYS A 4 -4.05 4.92 11.27
CA LYS A 4 -4.36 3.59 11.81
C LYS A 4 -3.59 3.34 13.10
N VAL A 5 -4.18 2.56 13.99
CA VAL A 5 -3.57 2.18 15.28
C VAL A 5 -3.38 0.67 15.32
N VAL A 6 -2.14 0.23 15.52
CA VAL A 6 -1.77 -1.18 15.66
C VAL A 6 -1.40 -1.41 17.12
N SER A 7 -2.30 -2.01 17.88
CA SER A 7 -2.08 -2.35 19.30
C SER A 7 -2.98 -3.53 19.72
N PHE A 8 -2.56 -4.32 20.71
CA PHE A 8 -3.45 -5.27 21.40
C PHE A 8 -4.17 -4.63 22.59
N ASN A 9 -3.74 -3.45 23.03
CA ASN A 9 -4.29 -2.73 24.17
C ASN A 9 -5.44 -1.80 23.74
N ASP A 10 -6.65 -2.15 24.17
CA ASP A 10 -7.85 -1.39 23.81
C ASP A 10 -7.89 0.00 24.46
N SER A 11 -7.28 0.18 25.63
CA SER A 11 -7.23 1.50 26.30
C SER A 11 -6.34 2.48 25.52
N LEU A 12 -5.18 2.02 25.03
CA LEU A 12 -4.28 2.78 24.18
C LEU A 12 -4.97 3.19 22.87
N LYS A 13 -5.66 2.24 22.23
CA LYS A 13 -6.43 2.49 21.02
C LYS A 13 -7.50 3.55 21.21
N LEU A 14 -8.34 3.40 22.24
CA LEU A 14 -9.42 4.35 22.51
C LEU A 14 -8.87 5.75 22.78
N LYS A 15 -7.78 5.85 23.55
CA LYS A 15 -7.07 7.11 23.80
C LYS A 15 -6.56 7.73 22.50
N ALA A 16 -5.83 6.98 21.68
CA ALA A 16 -5.27 7.47 20.41
C ALA A 16 -6.37 7.89 19.43
N ILE A 17 -7.41 7.06 19.24
CA ILE A 17 -8.54 7.34 18.36
C ILE A 17 -9.26 8.62 18.80
N SER A 18 -9.48 8.82 20.11
CA SER A 18 -10.10 10.05 20.61
C SER A 18 -9.31 11.30 20.23
N ILE A 19 -7.97 11.24 20.31
CA ILE A 19 -7.08 12.34 19.96
C ILE A 19 -7.10 12.59 18.44
N PHE A 20 -7.03 11.52 17.64
CA PHE A 20 -7.09 11.62 16.18
C PHE A 20 -8.43 12.18 15.68
N ASN A 21 -9.54 11.83 16.34
CA ASN A 21 -10.85 12.39 16.04
C ASN A 21 -10.91 13.90 16.33
N ILE A 22 -10.33 14.36 17.45
CA ILE A 22 -10.21 15.80 17.78
C ILE A 22 -9.40 16.54 16.70
N LEU A 23 -8.42 15.87 16.09
CA LEU A 23 -7.61 16.41 14.98
C LEU A 23 -8.27 16.27 13.60
N ASN A 24 -9.54 15.85 13.52
CA ASN A 24 -10.28 15.61 12.27
C ASN A 24 -9.58 14.61 11.33
N MET A 25 -8.85 13.65 11.89
CA MET A 25 -8.23 12.57 11.14
C MET A 25 -9.24 11.43 10.93
N LYS A 26 -9.13 10.72 9.80
CA LYS A 26 -10.04 9.62 9.47
C LYS A 26 -9.33 8.30 9.67
N GLU A 27 -9.97 7.34 10.31
CA GLU A 27 -9.40 6.00 10.40
C GLU A 27 -9.38 5.37 9.01
N ALA A 28 -8.21 4.89 8.59
CA ALA A 28 -8.02 4.29 7.28
C ALA A 28 -8.53 2.85 7.28
N ILE A 29 -9.41 2.55 6.34
CA ILE A 29 -9.88 1.18 6.09
C ILE A 29 -8.74 0.38 5.47
N HIS A 30 -8.13 0.92 4.40
CA HIS A 30 -7.00 0.30 3.70
C HIS A 30 -5.66 0.75 4.27
N ILE A 31 -4.72 -0.20 4.42
CA ILE A 31 -3.39 0.09 4.96
C ILE A 31 -2.52 0.91 3.99
N GLN A 32 -2.88 0.94 2.70
CA GLN A 32 -2.22 1.72 1.65
C GLN A 32 -2.59 3.20 1.69
N ASP A 33 -3.72 3.52 2.32
CA ASP A 33 -4.22 4.89 2.46
C ASP A 33 -3.78 5.54 3.77
N VAL A 34 -2.92 4.90 4.57
CA VAL A 34 -2.54 5.36 5.91
C VAL A 34 -1.43 6.41 5.80
N ASP A 35 -1.74 7.64 6.18
CA ASP A 35 -0.74 8.72 6.29
C ASP A 35 0.04 8.64 7.61
N PHE A 36 -0.60 8.21 8.70
CA PHE A 36 -0.04 8.17 10.05
C PHE A 36 -0.35 6.83 10.73
N LEU A 37 0.68 6.11 11.15
CA LEU A 37 0.57 4.82 11.81
C LEU A 37 1.12 4.91 13.23
N LEU A 38 0.24 4.72 14.21
CA LEU A 38 0.64 4.57 15.61
C LEU A 38 0.77 3.07 15.90
N ILE A 39 1.96 2.63 16.30
CA ILE A 39 2.30 1.21 16.42
C ILE A 39 2.77 0.92 17.84
N ASP A 40 2.10 0.05 18.54
CA ASP A 40 2.51 -0.43 19.86
C ASP A 40 3.59 -1.51 19.72
N THR A 41 4.76 -1.30 20.32
CA THR A 41 5.91 -2.20 20.21
C THR A 41 5.61 -3.60 20.73
N GLU A 42 4.67 -3.74 21.68
CA GLU A 42 4.22 -5.05 22.17
C GLU A 42 3.56 -5.90 21.09
N THR A 43 3.11 -5.28 19.99
CA THR A 43 2.52 -6.00 18.86
C THR A 43 3.51 -6.46 17.81
N ILE A 44 4.79 -6.14 17.99
CA ILE A 44 5.84 -6.33 16.99
C ILE A 44 6.90 -7.30 17.54
N ASP A 45 7.02 -8.48 16.93
CA ASP A 45 8.14 -9.37 17.21
C ASP A 45 9.47 -8.82 16.62
N ASP A 46 10.60 -9.45 16.93
CA ASP A 46 11.92 -8.97 16.51
C ASP A 46 12.13 -9.00 14.99
N ASN A 47 11.40 -9.85 14.27
CA ASN A 47 11.51 -9.99 12.81
C ASN A 47 10.54 -9.04 12.08
N ALA A 48 9.39 -8.74 12.69
CA ALA A 48 8.35 -7.91 12.13
C ALA A 48 8.71 -6.42 12.11
N ILE A 49 9.66 -5.97 12.95
CA ILE A 49 10.04 -4.56 13.00
C ILE A 49 10.67 -4.07 11.69
N GLU A 50 11.45 -4.91 11.00
CA GLU A 50 12.07 -4.54 9.71
C GLU A 50 11.02 -4.33 8.62
N SER A 51 9.88 -5.02 8.70
CA SER A 51 8.77 -4.85 7.72
C SER A 51 8.22 -3.42 7.70
N TYR A 52 8.45 -2.64 8.75
CA TYR A 52 8.04 -1.24 8.83
C TYR A 52 9.01 -0.28 8.13
N LYS A 53 10.24 -0.68 7.79
CA LYS A 53 11.21 0.19 7.09
C LYS A 53 10.65 0.63 5.73
N ASN A 54 9.93 -0.28 5.07
CA ASN A 54 9.28 -0.05 3.78
C ASN A 54 8.12 0.96 3.88
N ARG A 55 7.63 1.27 5.09
CA ARG A 55 6.50 2.16 5.34
C ARG A 55 6.91 3.60 5.64
N GLU A 56 8.13 3.87 6.11
CA GLU A 56 8.60 5.23 6.42
C GLU A 56 8.52 6.17 5.20
N ALA A 57 8.65 5.61 4.00
CA ALA A 57 8.61 6.38 2.77
C ALA A 57 7.21 6.91 2.40
N SER A 58 6.13 6.30 2.92
CA SER A 58 4.74 6.57 2.55
C SER A 58 3.84 6.94 3.73
N CYS A 59 4.28 6.64 4.95
CA CYS A 59 3.51 6.79 6.16
C CYS A 59 4.42 7.28 7.29
N PHE A 60 3.92 8.18 8.13
CA PHE A 60 4.60 8.52 9.35
C PHE A 60 4.40 7.44 10.39
N LEU A 61 5.49 6.81 10.78
CA LEU A 61 5.51 5.78 11.80
C LEU A 61 5.83 6.42 13.14
N LEU A 62 4.96 6.20 14.12
CA LEU A 62 5.20 6.55 15.51
C LEU A 62 5.04 5.32 16.37
N PHE A 63 6.12 4.90 17.02
CA PHE A 63 6.11 3.71 17.86
C PHE A 63 5.82 4.06 19.32
N VAL A 64 4.89 3.34 19.94
CA VAL A 64 4.59 3.44 21.37
C VAL A 64 5.49 2.44 22.10
N VAL A 65 6.38 2.93 22.95
CA VAL A 65 7.37 2.14 23.69
C VAL A 65 6.98 2.01 25.16
N ASN A 66 7.23 0.84 25.77
CA ASN A 66 6.91 0.58 27.17
C ASN A 66 8.15 0.58 28.08
N ASN A 67 9.34 0.35 27.51
CA ASN A 67 10.59 0.26 28.26
C ASN A 67 11.79 0.67 27.39
N ASP A 68 12.97 0.73 27.99
CA ASP A 68 14.21 1.11 27.30
C ASP A 68 14.68 0.07 26.27
N GLU A 69 14.29 -1.20 26.40
CA GLU A 69 14.64 -2.24 25.43
C GLU A 69 13.88 -2.05 24.11
N ASP A 70 12.62 -1.63 24.17
CA ASP A 70 11.84 -1.24 22.98
C ASP A 70 12.51 -0.09 22.23
N ILE A 71 13.02 0.91 22.97
CA ILE A 71 13.74 2.05 22.40
C ILE A 71 15.01 1.57 21.70
N LYS A 72 15.84 0.75 22.36
CA LYS A 72 17.05 0.19 21.76
C LYS A 72 16.74 -0.62 20.50
N LYS A 73 15.69 -1.44 20.53
CA LYS A 73 15.23 -2.25 19.40
C LYS A 73 14.84 -1.38 18.21
N LEU A 74 14.10 -0.30 18.43
CA LEU A 74 13.69 0.65 17.38
C LEU A 74 14.89 1.36 16.75
N LEU A 75 15.75 1.95 17.59
CA LEU A 75 16.91 2.70 17.13
C LEU A 75 17.90 1.81 16.37
N LYS A 76 18.11 0.57 16.80
CA LYS A 76 18.94 -0.42 16.08
C LYS A 76 18.40 -0.71 14.67
N ASN A 77 17.09 -0.61 14.48
CA ASN A 77 16.42 -0.81 13.20
C ASN A 77 16.20 0.48 12.40
N GLY A 78 16.77 1.61 12.83
CA GLY A 78 16.71 2.87 12.11
C GLY A 78 15.45 3.70 12.37
N PHE A 79 14.55 3.26 13.25
CA PHE A 79 13.34 4.02 13.60
C PHE A 79 13.63 5.01 14.72
N SER A 80 13.56 6.31 14.42
CA SER A 80 13.83 7.39 15.39
C SER A 80 12.56 7.94 16.06
N ASN A 81 11.39 7.65 15.52
CA ASN A 81 10.13 8.25 15.97
C ASN A 81 9.42 7.34 16.96
N TYR A 82 9.49 7.66 18.24
CA TYR A 82 8.80 6.93 19.28
C TYR A 82 8.19 7.85 20.34
N ILE A 83 7.26 7.30 21.10
CA ILE A 83 6.52 7.96 22.18
C ILE A 83 6.33 6.95 23.32
N GLN A 84 6.45 7.37 24.57
CA GLN A 84 6.23 6.45 25.69
C GLN A 84 4.75 6.09 25.83
N TYR A 85 4.41 4.87 26.24
CA TYR A 85 3.03 4.43 26.48
C TYR A 85 2.23 5.39 27.40
N SER A 86 2.91 6.01 28.37
CA SER A 86 2.36 7.02 29.29
C SER A 86 2.15 8.40 28.66
N PHE A 87 2.21 8.55 27.33
CA PHE A 87 2.14 9.85 26.65
C PHE A 87 0.95 10.71 27.03
N SER A 88 1.14 12.02 27.02
CA SER A 88 0.03 12.96 27.18
C SER A 88 -0.73 13.17 25.86
N SER A 89 -1.98 13.63 25.94
CA SER A 89 -2.74 14.00 24.73
C SER A 89 -2.05 15.11 23.93
N GLU A 90 -1.35 16.03 24.59
CA GLU A 90 -0.66 17.12 23.91
C GLU A 90 0.61 16.65 23.21
N GLU A 91 1.28 15.64 23.75
CA GLU A 91 2.46 15.02 23.14
C GLU A 91 2.10 14.31 21.82
N LEU A 92 1.06 13.49 21.81
CA LEU A 92 0.59 12.85 20.57
C LEU A 92 0.11 13.87 19.54
N LYS A 93 -0.58 14.94 19.97
CA LYS A 93 -0.94 16.06 19.07
C LYS A 93 0.30 16.75 18.50
N SER A 94 1.36 16.89 19.28
CA SER A 94 2.61 17.50 18.84
C SER A 94 3.31 16.67 17.77
N TRP A 95 3.31 15.34 17.91
CA TRP A 95 3.76 14.43 16.85
C TRP A 95 2.91 14.51 15.59
N CYS A 96 1.58 14.62 15.72
CA CYS A 96 0.71 14.81 14.56
C CYS A 96 1.00 16.13 13.83
N LYS A 97 1.21 17.22 14.57
CA LYS A 97 1.60 18.53 14.01
C LYS A 97 2.99 18.47 13.37
N PHE A 98 3.94 17.77 13.99
CA PHE A 98 5.26 17.52 13.42
C PHE A 98 5.15 16.79 12.09
N PHE A 99 4.41 15.69 12.02
CA PHE A 99 4.15 14.98 10.77
C PHE A 99 3.50 15.86 9.70
N GLN A 100 2.48 16.65 10.06
CA GLN A 100 1.85 17.56 9.10
C GLN A 100 2.83 18.56 8.47
N LYS A 101 3.88 18.94 9.20
CA LYS A 101 4.97 19.80 8.69
C LYS A 101 6.01 19.02 7.87
N THR A 102 6.25 17.75 8.18
CA THR A 102 7.29 16.92 7.54
C THR A 102 6.78 16.00 6.43
N LYS A 103 5.47 15.86 6.25
CA LYS A 103 4.86 15.09 5.15
C LYS A 103 5.48 15.52 3.83
N LYS A 104 6.20 14.59 3.16
CA LYS A 104 6.91 14.77 1.88
C LYS A 104 6.21 15.82 1.05
N THR A 105 6.84 16.98 0.97
CA THR A 105 6.35 18.06 0.15
C THR A 105 6.28 17.55 -1.28
N GLU A 106 5.06 17.44 -1.83
CA GLU A 106 4.80 17.48 -3.29
C GLU A 106 5.23 18.83 -3.90
N ILE A 107 5.89 19.67 -3.09
CA ILE A 107 6.54 20.90 -3.42
C ILE A 107 8.03 20.58 -3.61
N ILE A 108 8.51 20.59 -4.85
CA ILE A 108 9.94 20.57 -5.14
C ILE A 108 10.46 21.97 -4.85
N HIS A 109 11.29 22.10 -3.82
CA HIS A 109 12.01 23.33 -3.53
C HIS A 109 13.26 23.37 -4.40
N LEU A 110 13.31 24.28 -5.37
CA LEU A 110 14.50 24.44 -6.22
C LEU A 110 15.54 25.32 -5.52
N ASN A 111 15.08 26.41 -4.89
CA ASN A 111 15.85 27.31 -4.03
C ASN A 111 14.90 28.05 -3.07
N GLN A 112 15.36 29.10 -2.39
CA GLN A 112 14.54 29.89 -1.44
C GLN A 112 13.36 30.61 -2.10
N GLU A 113 13.42 30.87 -3.41
CA GLU A 113 12.48 31.71 -4.15
C GLU A 113 11.54 30.89 -5.04
N ILE A 114 11.93 29.66 -5.42
CA ILE A 114 11.26 28.84 -6.44
C ILE A 114 10.77 27.52 -5.85
N ASN A 115 9.45 27.33 -5.89
CA ASN A 115 8.76 26.16 -5.36
C ASN A 115 7.81 25.55 -6.39
N ILE A 116 7.89 24.25 -6.68
CA ILE A 116 7.03 23.57 -7.66
C ILE A 116 6.04 22.64 -6.94
N ASN A 117 4.77 23.02 -6.89
CA ASN A 117 3.70 22.19 -6.35
C ASN A 117 3.14 21.22 -7.41
N LEU A 118 3.56 19.96 -7.34
CA LEU A 118 3.18 18.89 -8.25
C LEU A 118 1.69 18.51 -8.16
N LYS A 119 1.03 18.78 -7.03
CA LYS A 119 -0.39 18.45 -6.80
C LYS A 119 -1.32 19.49 -7.41
N LYS A 120 -1.07 20.76 -7.09
CA LYS A 120 -1.84 21.88 -7.64
C LYS A 120 -1.49 22.18 -9.08
N SER A 121 -0.43 21.55 -9.58
CA SER A 121 0.12 21.82 -10.90
C SER A 121 0.59 23.26 -11.05
N GLU A 122 1.39 23.77 -10.11
CA GLU A 122 1.76 25.18 -10.02
C GLU A 122 3.25 25.37 -9.71
N ILE A 123 3.86 26.42 -10.24
CA ILE A 123 5.18 26.92 -9.80
C ILE A 123 4.98 28.27 -9.13
N PHE A 124 5.58 28.46 -7.97
CA PHE A 124 5.64 29.72 -7.24
C PHE A 124 7.04 30.31 -7.40
N ILE A 125 7.13 31.53 -7.93
CA ILE A 125 8.36 32.31 -8.07
C ILE A 125 8.02 33.75 -7.69
N ASP A 126 8.71 34.34 -6.72
CA ASP A 126 8.54 35.76 -6.33
C ASP A 126 7.07 36.20 -6.20
N ASN A 127 6.27 35.43 -5.45
CA ASN A 127 4.81 35.62 -5.28
C ASN A 127 3.94 35.51 -6.55
N GLN A 128 4.48 35.05 -7.68
CA GLN A 128 3.72 34.75 -8.89
C GLN A 128 3.46 33.24 -9.01
N ILE A 129 2.25 32.90 -9.44
CA ILE A 129 1.81 31.51 -9.63
C ILE A 129 1.74 31.20 -11.13
N TYR A 130 2.49 30.19 -11.54
CA TYR A 130 2.48 29.69 -12.92
C TYR A 130 1.80 28.32 -12.97
N ILE A 131 0.58 28.26 -13.51
CA ILE A 131 -0.18 27.02 -13.65
C ILE A 131 0.43 26.16 -14.75
N LEU A 132 0.76 24.91 -14.46
CA LEU A 132 1.38 23.93 -15.34
C LEU A 132 0.37 23.02 -16.03
N THR A 133 0.68 22.62 -17.25
CA THR A 133 -0.10 21.59 -17.97
C THR A 133 0.22 20.18 -17.47
N LYS A 134 -0.64 19.20 -17.77
CA LYS A 134 -0.42 17.78 -17.42
C LYS A 134 0.94 17.26 -17.90
N GLN A 135 1.36 17.63 -19.12
CA GLN A 135 2.67 17.25 -19.67
C GLN A 135 3.83 17.92 -18.94
N GLU A 136 3.69 19.18 -18.52
CA GLU A 136 4.72 19.89 -17.75
C GLU A 136 4.88 19.26 -16.36
N ILE A 137 3.78 18.87 -15.71
CA ILE A 137 3.83 18.17 -14.43
C ILE A 137 4.47 16.80 -14.54
N LEU A 138 4.16 16.06 -15.61
CA LEU A 138 4.77 14.76 -15.84
C LEU A 138 6.29 14.90 -16.06
N LEU A 139 6.74 15.99 -16.70
CA LEU A 139 8.17 16.31 -16.82
C LEU A 139 8.79 16.58 -15.44
N PHE A 140 8.17 17.42 -14.61
CA PHE A 140 8.69 17.69 -13.27
C PHE A 140 8.72 16.46 -12.37
N LYS A 141 7.71 15.58 -12.44
CA LYS A 141 7.71 14.28 -11.77
C LYS A 141 8.82 13.35 -12.28
N SER A 142 9.13 13.41 -13.57
CA SER A 142 10.21 12.60 -14.15
C SER A 142 11.60 13.09 -13.72
N LEU A 143 11.73 14.40 -13.47
CA LEU A 143 12.99 15.03 -13.06
C LEU A 143 13.11 15.25 -11.54
N SER A 144 12.06 14.97 -10.77
CA SER A 144 12.00 15.21 -9.32
C SER A 144 12.97 14.33 -8.53
N LYS A 145 13.61 13.35 -9.16
CA LYS A 145 14.64 12.51 -8.54
C LYS A 145 15.99 13.22 -8.39
N GLY A 146 16.16 14.40 -9.00
CA GLY A 146 17.43 15.13 -8.94
C GLY A 146 18.58 14.45 -9.71
N GLU A 147 18.28 13.50 -10.61
CA GLU A 147 19.26 12.85 -11.49
C GLU A 147 19.08 13.31 -12.94
N PHE A 148 20.12 13.11 -13.77
CA PHE A 148 20.00 13.33 -15.20
C PHE A 148 19.15 12.25 -15.85
N VAL A 149 18.09 12.65 -16.54
CA VAL A 149 17.25 11.76 -17.34
C VAL A 149 17.51 12.01 -18.82
N SER A 150 17.85 10.95 -19.55
CA SER A 150 18.15 11.04 -20.98
C SER A 150 16.96 11.56 -21.78
N THR A 151 17.23 12.30 -22.86
CA THR A 151 16.17 12.86 -23.72
C THR A 151 15.28 11.76 -24.32
N LYS A 152 15.85 10.59 -24.64
CA LYS A 152 15.12 9.42 -25.14
C LYS A 152 14.16 8.87 -24.08
N ASN A 153 14.59 8.77 -22.82
CA ASN A 153 13.76 8.30 -21.72
C ASN A 153 12.63 9.31 -21.43
N LEU A 154 12.96 10.60 -21.39
CA LEU A 154 11.94 11.65 -21.22
C LEU A 154 10.91 11.61 -22.34
N LYS A 155 11.32 11.42 -23.60
CA LYS A 155 10.37 11.26 -24.72
C LYS A 155 9.40 10.11 -24.46
N SER A 156 9.91 8.94 -24.05
CA SER A 156 9.10 7.75 -23.77
C SER A 156 8.13 7.98 -22.61
N LEU A 157 8.63 8.47 -21.47
CA LEU A 157 7.83 8.74 -20.27
C LEU A 157 6.73 9.79 -20.53
N LEU A 158 7.04 10.81 -21.31
CA LEU A 158 6.12 11.90 -21.65
C LEU A 158 5.21 11.58 -22.84
N LYS A 159 5.38 10.40 -23.47
CA LYS A 159 4.67 9.98 -24.68
C LYS A 159 4.73 11.03 -25.81
N LEU A 160 5.93 11.56 -26.06
CA LEU A 160 6.17 12.59 -27.07
C LEU A 160 6.64 11.99 -28.40
N ASN A 161 6.35 12.70 -29.50
CA ASN A 161 6.62 12.22 -30.86
C ASN A 161 8.11 12.23 -31.22
N SER A 162 8.93 13.07 -30.57
CA SER A 162 10.36 13.20 -30.91
C SER A 162 11.20 13.68 -29.73
N ASP A 163 12.52 13.44 -29.81
CA ASP A 163 13.49 13.98 -28.85
C ASP A 163 13.49 15.53 -28.88
N THR A 164 13.19 16.11 -30.06
CA THR A 164 13.01 17.56 -30.23
C THR A 164 11.81 18.09 -29.44
N SER A 165 10.72 17.31 -29.35
CA SER A 165 9.53 17.68 -28.58
C SER A 165 9.83 17.86 -27.08
N VAL A 166 10.78 17.09 -26.53
CA VAL A 166 11.26 17.26 -25.15
C VAL A 166 11.91 18.63 -24.98
N ARG A 167 12.78 19.03 -25.92
CA ARG A 167 13.44 20.34 -25.91
C ARG A 167 12.42 21.48 -26.03
N THR A 168 11.43 21.33 -26.89
CA THR A 168 10.35 22.31 -27.07
C THR A 168 9.54 22.48 -25.78
N LEU A 169 9.20 21.39 -25.10
CA LEU A 169 8.50 21.43 -23.81
C LEU A 169 9.31 22.19 -22.76
N ILE A 170 10.59 21.87 -22.62
CA ILE A 170 11.50 22.56 -21.70
C ILE A 170 11.60 24.05 -22.03
N ASN A 171 11.80 24.40 -23.30
CA ASN A 171 11.88 25.81 -23.72
C ASN A 171 10.56 26.56 -23.48
N ARG A 172 9.41 25.89 -23.61
CA ARG A 172 8.11 26.48 -23.28
C ARG A 172 8.02 26.81 -21.80
N ILE A 173 8.47 25.91 -20.92
CA ILE A 173 8.52 26.16 -19.48
C ILE A 173 9.46 27.33 -19.18
N LYS A 174 10.68 27.33 -19.72
CA LYS A 174 11.65 28.44 -19.54
C LYS A 174 11.07 29.79 -19.94
N LYS A 175 10.39 29.87 -21.09
CA LYS A 175 9.71 31.09 -21.55
C LYS A 175 8.57 31.51 -20.63
N LYS A 176 7.81 30.53 -20.11
CA LYS A 176 6.66 30.76 -19.23
C LYS A 176 7.08 31.34 -17.89
N ILE A 177 8.11 30.77 -17.26
CA ILE A 177 8.58 31.20 -15.94
C ILE A 177 9.69 32.27 -15.99
N LYS A 178 10.27 32.54 -17.17
CA LYS A 178 11.38 33.48 -17.39
C LYS A 178 12.67 33.19 -16.60
N PHE A 179 12.80 31.97 -16.09
CA PHE A 179 13.95 31.46 -15.36
C PHE A 179 14.41 30.13 -15.94
N ASP A 180 15.71 29.85 -15.84
CA ASP A 180 16.26 28.54 -16.20
C ASP A 180 16.47 27.67 -14.97
N ILE A 181 15.57 26.71 -14.81
CA ILE A 181 15.58 25.75 -13.70
C ILE A 181 16.08 24.37 -14.13
N PHE A 182 16.62 24.24 -15.36
CA PHE A 182 17.04 22.96 -15.94
C PHE A 182 18.53 22.95 -16.24
N ILE A 183 19.25 21.95 -15.73
CA ILE A 183 20.61 21.64 -16.12
C ILE A 183 20.57 20.69 -17.30
N GLN A 184 21.26 21.03 -18.39
CA GLN A 184 21.43 20.17 -19.55
C GLN A 184 22.87 19.65 -19.62
N LYS A 185 23.04 18.33 -19.81
CA LYS A 185 24.35 17.72 -20.06
C LYS A 185 24.31 16.87 -21.33
N ARG A 186 25.28 17.11 -22.23
CA ARG A 186 25.40 16.37 -23.50
C ARG A 186 25.47 14.86 -23.20
N ASN A 187 24.69 14.08 -23.94
CA ASN A 187 24.53 12.62 -23.80
C ASN A 187 23.85 12.11 -22.51
N HIS A 188 23.58 12.96 -21.52
CA HIS A 188 22.94 12.57 -20.25
C HIS A 188 21.51 13.12 -20.13
N GLY A 189 21.16 14.15 -20.91
CA GLY A 189 19.83 14.74 -20.95
C GLY A 189 19.67 15.89 -19.98
N TYR A 190 18.59 15.86 -19.17
CA TYR A 190 18.17 16.98 -18.33
C TYR A 190 18.03 16.58 -16.87
N LYS A 191 18.30 17.53 -15.97
CA LYS A 191 18.07 17.46 -14.52
C LYS A 191 17.47 18.81 -14.09
N LEU A 192 16.69 18.83 -13.01
CA LEU A 192 16.34 20.09 -12.35
C LEU A 192 17.56 20.67 -11.62
N ASN A 193 17.73 21.99 -11.71
CA ASN A 193 18.74 22.71 -10.96
C ASN A 193 18.28 22.84 -9.50
N ILE A 194 18.54 21.81 -8.70
CA ILE A 194 18.18 21.79 -7.29
C ILE A 194 19.47 21.78 -6.47
N ASP A 195 19.61 22.75 -5.57
CA ASP A 195 20.80 22.90 -4.73
C ASP A 195 20.92 21.83 -3.64
N ASN A 196 19.87 21.04 -3.36
CA ASN A 196 19.92 19.90 -2.44
C ASN A 196 18.91 18.81 -2.82
N PHE A 197 19.38 17.68 -3.35
CA PHE A 197 18.64 16.42 -3.35
C PHE A 197 19.52 15.36 -2.71
N GLU A 198 19.28 15.03 -1.45
CA GLU A 198 19.69 13.74 -0.91
C GLU A 198 18.86 12.65 -1.60
N LYS A 199 19.59 11.62 -2.04
CA LYS A 199 19.16 10.56 -2.96
C LYS A 199 18.13 9.64 -2.32
N GLU A 200 17.03 9.38 -3.02
CA GLU A 200 16.29 8.11 -2.90
C GLU A 200 15.44 7.91 -4.15
N ASN A 201 15.67 6.83 -4.92
CA ASN A 201 14.62 6.15 -5.72
C ASN A 201 15.15 4.95 -6.52
N ASN A 202 14.86 3.72 -6.06
CA ASN A 202 14.92 2.46 -6.84
C ASN A 202 13.75 1.49 -6.47
N ASN A 203 12.55 1.98 -6.14
CA ASN A 203 11.51 1.17 -5.45
C ASN A 203 10.46 0.45 -6.32
N SER A 204 10.39 0.65 -7.63
CA SER A 204 9.27 0.09 -8.43
C SER A 204 9.43 -1.38 -8.81
N GLU A 205 10.65 -1.88 -9.03
CA GLU A 205 10.89 -3.29 -9.40
C GLU A 205 10.92 -4.23 -8.18
N LEU A 206 11.26 -3.70 -7.00
CA LEU A 206 11.21 -4.44 -5.73
C LEU A 206 9.78 -4.80 -5.31
N TYR A 207 8.80 -3.95 -5.64
CA TYR A 207 7.41 -4.10 -5.18
C TYR A 207 6.68 -5.29 -5.82
N ILE A 208 6.95 -5.57 -7.09
CA ILE A 208 6.39 -6.74 -7.78
C ILE A 208 7.01 -8.03 -7.21
N LYS A 209 8.32 -7.98 -6.97
CA LYS A 209 9.08 -9.12 -6.45
C LYS A 209 8.68 -9.50 -5.02
N GLU A 210 8.41 -8.52 -4.16
CA GLU A 210 7.96 -8.76 -2.77
C GLU A 210 6.57 -9.41 -2.71
N LEU A 211 5.63 -8.97 -3.57
CA LEU A 211 4.32 -9.60 -3.67
C LEU A 211 4.41 -11.04 -4.17
N GLU A 212 5.26 -11.30 -5.17
CA GLU A 212 5.51 -12.65 -5.67
C GLU A 212 6.14 -13.57 -4.60
N GLU A 213 7.06 -13.04 -3.79
CA GLU A 213 7.72 -13.78 -2.71
C GLU A 213 6.75 -14.12 -1.56
N GLN A 214 5.90 -13.18 -1.14
CA GLN A 214 4.87 -13.43 -0.11
C GLN A 214 3.84 -14.47 -0.59
N ASN A 215 3.43 -14.40 -1.86
CA ASN A 215 2.48 -15.35 -2.43
C ASN A 215 3.07 -16.76 -2.45
N THR A 216 4.34 -16.87 -2.85
CA THR A 216 5.06 -18.13 -2.89
C THR A 216 5.18 -18.75 -1.49
N LEU A 217 5.45 -17.93 -0.47
CA LEU A 217 5.57 -18.40 0.91
C LEU A 217 4.23 -18.89 1.47
N ILE A 218 3.16 -18.11 1.29
CA ILE A 218 1.82 -18.50 1.75
C ILE A 218 1.38 -19.78 1.04
N GLN A 219 1.60 -19.87 -0.27
CA GLN A 219 1.27 -21.05 -1.05
C GLN A 219 2.03 -22.29 -0.57
N LYS A 220 3.32 -22.17 -0.21
CA LYS A 220 4.12 -23.26 0.35
C LYS A 220 3.61 -23.74 1.71
N ILE A 221 3.17 -22.82 2.58
CA ILE A 221 2.58 -23.18 3.88
C ILE A 221 1.24 -23.89 3.66
N VAL A 222 0.41 -23.33 2.78
CA VAL A 222 -0.90 -23.88 2.44
C VAL A 222 -0.75 -25.28 1.83
N ASP A 223 0.22 -25.52 0.94
CA ASP A 223 0.45 -26.82 0.30
C ASP A 223 0.93 -27.92 1.26
N ASN A 224 1.56 -27.56 2.38
CA ASN A 224 2.01 -28.51 3.40
C ASN A 224 0.92 -28.83 4.45
N SER A 225 -0.26 -28.25 4.34
CA SER A 225 -1.40 -28.57 5.21
C SER A 225 -1.95 -29.97 4.89
N SER A 226 -2.24 -30.75 5.93
CA SER A 226 -2.92 -32.05 5.85
C SER A 226 -4.43 -31.94 5.66
N VAL A 227 -4.97 -30.72 5.71
CA VAL A 227 -6.39 -30.38 5.52
C VAL A 227 -6.53 -29.49 4.30
N TYR A 228 -7.64 -29.59 3.60
CA TYR A 228 -7.92 -28.77 2.43
C TYR A 228 -8.18 -27.31 2.83
N ILE A 229 -7.35 -26.39 2.34
CA ILE A 229 -7.37 -24.97 2.69
C ILE A 229 -7.49 -24.09 1.45
N VAL A 230 -8.34 -23.06 1.54
CA VAL A 230 -8.47 -21.98 0.55
C VAL A 230 -8.44 -20.61 1.25
N THR A 231 -7.65 -19.67 0.74
CA THR A 231 -7.53 -18.31 1.30
C THR A 231 -7.94 -17.22 0.29
N PHE A 232 -8.75 -16.27 0.77
CA PHE A 232 -9.14 -15.07 0.03
C PHE A 232 -8.56 -13.80 0.63
N ILE A 233 -8.18 -12.88 -0.24
CA ILE A 233 -7.84 -11.51 0.11
C ILE A 233 -8.75 -10.60 -0.71
N HIS A 234 -9.55 -9.73 -0.07
CA HIS A 234 -10.40 -8.75 -0.76
C HIS A 234 -11.27 -9.33 -1.90
N LYS A 235 -11.85 -10.53 -1.70
CA LYS A 235 -12.60 -11.24 -2.75
C LYS A 235 -11.74 -11.50 -4.00
N GLN A 236 -10.50 -11.95 -3.78
CA GLN A 236 -9.65 -12.55 -4.78
C GLN A 236 -9.09 -13.86 -4.21
N LEU A 237 -9.22 -14.94 -4.98
CA LEU A 237 -8.65 -16.24 -4.64
C LEU A 237 -7.14 -16.18 -4.74
N PHE A 238 -6.46 -16.37 -3.62
CA PHE A 238 -5.03 -16.10 -3.55
C PHE A 238 -4.18 -17.36 -3.41
N CYS A 239 -4.63 -18.30 -2.58
CA CYS A 239 -3.90 -19.54 -2.32
C CYS A 239 -4.86 -20.72 -2.10
N ILE A 240 -4.45 -21.89 -2.59
CA ILE A 240 -5.22 -23.14 -2.52
C ILE A 240 -4.26 -24.28 -2.25
N ASN A 241 -4.58 -25.15 -1.29
CA ASN A 241 -3.75 -26.31 -0.97
C ASN A 241 -3.69 -27.29 -2.17
N LYS A 242 -2.50 -27.82 -2.42
CA LYS A 242 -2.23 -28.79 -3.49
C LYS A 242 -3.15 -30.00 -3.43
N ALA A 243 -3.40 -30.59 -2.28
CA ALA A 243 -4.32 -31.71 -2.14
C ALA A 243 -5.75 -31.32 -2.56
N PHE A 244 -6.20 -30.08 -2.29
CA PHE A 244 -7.51 -29.60 -2.75
C PHE A 244 -7.57 -29.44 -4.27
N ARG A 245 -6.48 -28.94 -4.89
CA ARG A 245 -6.34 -28.89 -6.36
C ARG A 245 -6.27 -30.26 -7.00
N ASP A 246 -5.54 -31.20 -6.39
CA ASP A 246 -5.37 -32.55 -6.90
C ASP A 246 -6.70 -33.34 -6.82
N LEU A 247 -7.48 -33.13 -5.75
CA LEU A 247 -8.80 -33.73 -5.57
C LEU A 247 -9.82 -33.22 -6.59
N LEU A 248 -10.00 -31.90 -6.72
CA LEU A 248 -11.05 -31.31 -7.56
C LEU A 248 -10.61 -31.09 -9.01
N GLY A 249 -9.31 -30.88 -9.25
CA GLY A 249 -8.77 -30.46 -10.54
C GLY A 249 -8.78 -28.94 -10.75
N ASN A 250 -7.79 -28.45 -11.51
CA ASN A 250 -7.58 -27.02 -11.73
C ASN A 250 -8.74 -26.32 -12.45
N GLU A 251 -9.45 -27.00 -13.36
CA GLU A 251 -10.58 -26.41 -14.09
C GLU A 251 -11.78 -26.17 -13.17
N VAL A 252 -12.10 -27.14 -12.31
CA VAL A 252 -13.15 -27.00 -11.28
C VAL A 252 -12.80 -25.91 -10.28
N VAL A 253 -11.53 -25.80 -9.90
CA VAL A 253 -11.03 -24.72 -9.03
C VAL A 253 -11.16 -23.34 -9.68
N LYS A 254 -10.93 -23.22 -10.98
CA LYS A 254 -11.16 -21.97 -11.72
C LYS A 254 -12.66 -21.66 -11.81
N GLU A 255 -13.49 -22.65 -12.08
CA GLU A 255 -14.95 -22.48 -12.11
C GLU A 255 -15.55 -22.21 -10.72
N LEU A 256 -14.93 -22.68 -9.64
CA LEU A 256 -15.29 -22.27 -8.29
C LEU A 256 -15.07 -20.76 -8.08
N TRP A 257 -14.25 -20.12 -8.89
CA TRP A 257 -13.88 -18.72 -8.79
C TRP A 257 -14.39 -17.89 -9.96
N ASP A 258 -15.45 -17.13 -9.72
CA ASP A 258 -15.89 -16.14 -10.70
C ASP A 258 -14.93 -14.94 -10.70
N GLU A 259 -14.04 -14.87 -11.69
CA GLU A 259 -13.09 -13.74 -11.83
C GLU A 259 -13.79 -12.39 -12.03
N GLU A 260 -15.00 -12.36 -12.61
CA GLU A 260 -15.75 -11.13 -12.86
C GLU A 260 -16.51 -10.66 -11.62
N ASN A 261 -17.06 -11.60 -10.83
CA ASN A 261 -17.90 -11.28 -9.67
C ASN A 261 -17.20 -11.46 -8.30
N GLY A 262 -16.01 -12.06 -8.26
CA GLY A 262 -15.23 -12.29 -7.05
C GLY A 262 -15.87 -13.29 -6.08
N ASP A 263 -16.67 -14.23 -6.59
CA ASP A 263 -17.53 -15.13 -5.82
C ASP A 263 -17.05 -16.58 -5.92
N PHE A 264 -16.92 -17.27 -4.77
CA PHE A 264 -16.47 -18.68 -4.69
C PHE A 264 -17.58 -19.73 -4.98
N PHE A 265 -18.74 -19.32 -5.50
CA PHE A 265 -20.01 -20.05 -5.33
C PHE A 265 -20.57 -20.73 -6.58
N GLN A 266 -19.87 -20.68 -7.71
CA GLN A 266 -20.46 -21.08 -8.99
C GLN A 266 -20.84 -22.57 -9.07
N LEU A 267 -20.26 -23.44 -8.23
CA LEU A 267 -20.44 -24.89 -8.30
C LEU A 267 -21.10 -25.54 -7.06
N ILE A 268 -21.60 -24.74 -6.12
CA ILE A 268 -22.28 -25.28 -4.94
C ILE A 268 -23.74 -25.59 -5.28
N LYS A 269 -24.17 -26.84 -5.09
CA LYS A 269 -25.60 -27.21 -5.18
C LYS A 269 -26.36 -26.69 -3.95
N HIS A 270 -26.53 -25.37 -3.89
CA HIS A 270 -27.44 -24.70 -2.98
C HIS A 270 -28.63 -24.19 -3.79
N SER A 271 -29.85 -24.23 -3.22
CA SER A 271 -31.00 -23.67 -3.94
C SER A 271 -30.69 -22.20 -4.26
N SER A 272 -30.85 -21.79 -5.51
CA SER A 272 -30.50 -20.43 -5.97
C SER A 272 -31.21 -19.32 -5.18
N LYS A 273 -32.34 -19.67 -4.53
CA LYS A 273 -33.08 -18.81 -3.59
C LYS A 273 -32.31 -18.48 -2.30
N ASN A 274 -31.30 -19.26 -1.92
CA ASN A 274 -30.51 -19.10 -0.69
C ASN A 274 -29.05 -18.68 -0.94
N LYS A 275 -28.65 -18.36 -2.19
CA LYS A 275 -27.27 -17.93 -2.50
C LYS A 275 -26.82 -16.73 -1.65
N GLU A 276 -27.69 -15.74 -1.50
CA GLU A 276 -27.41 -14.53 -0.69
C GLU A 276 -27.37 -14.82 0.81
N GLN A 277 -28.11 -15.81 1.28
CA GLN A 277 -28.06 -16.26 2.68
C GLN A 277 -26.76 -17.02 2.96
N LEU A 278 -26.37 -17.94 2.07
CA LEU A 278 -25.10 -18.67 2.16
C LEU A 278 -23.90 -17.72 2.12
N LYS A 279 -23.92 -16.70 1.23
CA LYS A 279 -22.92 -15.63 1.21
C LYS A 279 -22.83 -14.91 2.55
N LYS A 280 -23.97 -14.52 3.12
CA LYS A 280 -24.01 -13.85 4.43
C LYS A 280 -23.53 -14.75 5.56
N GLU A 281 -23.82 -16.05 5.53
CA GLU A 281 -23.37 -17.00 6.54
C GLU A 281 -21.86 -17.18 6.45
N LEU A 282 -21.34 -17.57 5.28
CA LEU A 282 -19.91 -17.86 5.11
C LEU A 282 -19.02 -16.64 5.34
N PHE A 283 -19.41 -15.44 4.95
CA PHE A 283 -18.55 -14.26 5.12
C PHE A 283 -18.70 -13.56 6.48
N ASN A 284 -19.59 -14.04 7.36
CA ASN A 284 -19.71 -13.57 8.74
C ASN A 284 -19.02 -14.51 9.74
N LYS A 285 -18.88 -14.09 11.01
CA LYS A 285 -18.05 -14.76 12.03
C LYS A 285 -18.36 -16.27 12.13
N LYS A 286 -17.26 -17.07 12.16
CA LYS A 286 -17.18 -18.54 12.28
C LYS A 286 -18.49 -19.27 12.04
N THR A 287 -18.72 -19.65 10.79
CA THR A 287 -19.82 -20.54 10.40
C THR A 287 -19.27 -21.87 9.92
N ILE A 288 -19.98 -22.94 10.27
CA ILE A 288 -19.77 -24.28 9.73
C ILE A 288 -20.96 -24.57 8.83
N THR A 289 -20.72 -24.83 7.56
CA THR A 289 -21.78 -25.07 6.57
C THR A 289 -21.47 -26.32 5.76
N GLU A 290 -22.47 -27.17 5.54
CA GLU A 290 -22.36 -28.31 4.64
C GLU A 290 -22.59 -27.85 3.20
N VAL A 291 -21.63 -28.13 2.31
CA VAL A 291 -21.70 -27.77 0.89
C VAL A 291 -21.39 -28.98 0.02
N LYS A 292 -22.11 -29.08 -1.10
CA LYS A 292 -21.85 -30.09 -2.13
C LYS A 292 -21.22 -29.42 -3.35
N ILE A 293 -20.03 -29.84 -3.71
CA ILE A 293 -19.31 -29.35 -4.90
C ILE A 293 -19.41 -30.40 -6.00
N TYR A 294 -19.80 -29.98 -7.19
CA TYR A 294 -19.87 -30.88 -8.35
C TYR A 294 -18.47 -31.19 -8.89
N ASP A 295 -18.22 -32.46 -9.18
CA ASP A 295 -16.99 -32.95 -9.79
C ASP A 295 -17.23 -33.31 -11.26
N PHE A 296 -16.65 -32.49 -12.14
CA PHE A 296 -16.74 -32.67 -13.59
C PHE A 296 -15.96 -33.88 -14.11
N LYS A 297 -14.98 -34.40 -13.36
CA LYS A 297 -14.20 -35.57 -13.77
C LYS A 297 -14.94 -36.88 -13.52
N SER A 298 -15.69 -36.95 -12.42
CA SER A 298 -16.44 -38.15 -12.04
C SER A 298 -17.93 -38.09 -12.35
N ASP A 299 -18.43 -36.94 -12.85
CA ASP A 299 -19.86 -36.64 -13.03
C ASP A 299 -20.66 -36.87 -11.72
N GLY A 300 -20.07 -36.42 -10.61
CA GLY A 300 -20.50 -36.71 -9.23
C GLY A 300 -20.49 -35.48 -8.32
N PHE A 301 -20.71 -35.67 -7.02
CA PHE A 301 -20.64 -34.60 -6.01
C PHE A 301 -19.75 -35.03 -4.84
N TYR A 302 -18.94 -34.09 -4.35
CA TYR A 302 -18.24 -34.21 -3.07
C TYR A 302 -18.95 -33.40 -2.00
N ASP A 303 -19.16 -34.03 -0.85
CA ASP A 303 -19.73 -33.39 0.33
C ASP A 303 -18.60 -32.87 1.22
N PHE A 304 -18.64 -31.58 1.55
CA PHE A 304 -17.68 -30.93 2.44
C PHE A 304 -18.38 -30.25 3.59
N LYS A 305 -17.74 -30.25 4.76
CA LYS A 305 -17.98 -29.25 5.79
C LYS A 305 -17.01 -28.11 5.58
N VAL A 306 -17.55 -26.90 5.46
CA VAL A 306 -16.75 -25.68 5.31
C VAL A 306 -16.78 -24.91 6.61
N GLU A 307 -15.62 -24.77 7.22
CA GLU A 307 -15.41 -23.81 8.30
C GLU A 307 -14.87 -22.50 7.71
N THR A 308 -15.57 -21.40 7.93
CA THR A 308 -15.09 -20.08 7.51
C THR A 308 -14.58 -19.26 8.67
N TYR A 309 -13.38 -18.70 8.53
CA TYR A 309 -12.82 -17.75 9.48
C TYR A 309 -12.64 -16.39 8.81
N PHE A 310 -13.36 -15.38 9.32
CA PHE A 310 -13.18 -14.00 8.88
C PHE A 310 -12.24 -13.23 9.81
N PHE A 311 -11.12 -12.79 9.25
CA PHE A 311 -10.15 -11.95 9.94
C PHE A 311 -10.46 -10.48 9.69
N LYS A 312 -11.37 -9.90 10.49
CA LYS A 312 -11.85 -8.51 10.35
C LYS A 312 -10.73 -7.47 10.21
N LYS A 313 -9.57 -7.69 10.84
CA LYS A 313 -8.42 -6.78 10.77
C LYS A 313 -7.65 -6.85 9.45
N LEU A 314 -7.72 -7.99 8.75
CA LEU A 314 -6.98 -8.25 7.53
C LEU A 314 -7.87 -8.22 6.27
N ASP A 315 -9.19 -8.16 6.45
CA ASP A 315 -10.18 -8.33 5.38
C ASP A 315 -9.94 -9.62 4.56
N LYS A 316 -9.60 -10.69 5.29
CA LYS A 316 -9.28 -12.02 4.73
C LYS A 316 -10.29 -13.05 5.21
N HIS A 317 -10.63 -13.97 4.33
CA HIS A 317 -11.41 -15.15 4.64
C HIS A 317 -10.55 -16.39 4.44
N LEU A 318 -10.56 -17.26 5.44
CA LEU A 318 -9.98 -18.59 5.37
C LEU A 318 -11.11 -19.60 5.34
N LEU A 319 -11.15 -20.44 4.32
CA LEU A 319 -12.06 -21.57 4.21
C LEU A 319 -11.27 -22.85 4.45
N ILE A 320 -11.77 -23.68 5.36
CA ILE A 320 -11.24 -25.01 5.62
C ILE A 320 -12.31 -26.02 5.20
N PHE A 321 -11.97 -26.92 4.28
CA PHE A 321 -12.85 -27.97 3.79
C PHE A 321 -12.44 -29.29 4.48
N SER A 322 -13.39 -29.93 5.16
CA SER A 322 -13.19 -31.20 5.87
C SER A 322 -14.23 -32.24 5.50
#